data_AF-A0A2E6H6X0-F1
#
_entry.id   AF-A0A2E6H6X0-F1
#
_cell.length_a   1.000
_cell.length_b   1.000
_cell.length_c   1.000
_cell.angle_alpha   90.00
_cell.angle_beta   90.00
_cell.angle_gamma   90.00
#
_symmetry.space_group_name_H-M   'P 1'
#
loop_
_entity.id
_entity.type
_entity.pdbx_description
1 polymer ?
#
loop_
_entity_poly.entity_id
_entity_poly.type
_entity_poly.pdbx_seq_one_letter_code
_entity_poly.pdbx_strand_id
1 'polypeptide(L)'
;MSDDSTISLEPEEYLIREGEESTQMYFLQSGTMAVFKRKGDSTIQIGTIYSGEVVGEMSFLDKEPRSASVKAISECVLTVIPSEKFEKTLNALPAWYKALVHTLLDRLRRANSRIRV
;
A
#
# COMPACT_ATOMS: atom_id res chain seq x y z
N MET A 1 20.45 -0.51 -12.80
CA MET A 1 19.39 -1.45 -12.42
C MET A 1 19.33 -1.40 -10.91
N SER A 2 18.42 -0.60 -10.36
CA SER A 2 18.21 -0.57 -8.91
C SER A 2 17.50 -1.86 -8.55
N ASP A 3 18.13 -2.64 -7.68
CA ASP A 3 17.68 -3.96 -7.26
C ASP A 3 16.32 -3.80 -6.58
N ASP A 4 15.27 -4.31 -7.22
CA ASP A 4 13.94 -4.34 -6.61
C ASP A 4 14.00 -5.45 -5.55
N SER A 5 14.23 -5.05 -4.30
CA SER A 5 14.39 -6.02 -3.20
C SER A 5 13.10 -6.78 -2.99
N THR A 6 13.20 -8.11 -2.92
CA THR A 6 12.09 -9.01 -2.61
C THR A 6 11.96 -9.23 -1.12
N ILE A 7 10.73 -9.21 -0.61
CA ILE A 7 10.38 -9.57 0.78
C ILE A 7 9.50 -10.82 0.72
N SER A 8 9.79 -11.80 1.58
CA SER A 8 8.90 -12.92 1.85
C SER A 8 8.30 -12.78 3.24
N LEU A 9 7.00 -13.06 3.37
CA LEU A 9 6.28 -13.03 4.64
C LEU A 9 5.51 -14.33 4.84
N GLU A 10 5.60 -14.88 6.04
CA GLU A 10 4.79 -16.00 6.51
C GLU A 10 3.40 -15.52 6.94
N PRO A 11 2.40 -16.43 7.02
CA PRO A 11 1.10 -16.09 7.60
C PRO A 11 1.23 -15.41 8.96
N GLU A 12 0.36 -14.42 9.21
CA GLU A 12 0.32 -13.58 10.41
C GLU A 12 1.43 -12.52 10.53
N GLU A 13 2.41 -12.47 9.63
CA GLU A 13 3.41 -11.40 9.61
C GLU A 13 2.85 -10.08 9.06
N TYR A 14 3.29 -8.97 9.64
CA TYR A 14 2.88 -7.63 9.23
C TYR A 14 3.86 -7.08 8.20
N LEU A 15 3.33 -6.59 7.08
CA LEU A 15 4.07 -5.77 6.12
C LEU A 15 4.06 -4.30 6.52
N ILE A 16 2.91 -3.83 6.97
CA ILE A 16 2.66 -2.43 7.32
C ILE A 16 1.90 -2.39 8.64
N ARG A 17 2.27 -1.47 9.55
CA ARG A 17 1.41 -1.11 10.67
C ARG A 17 0.81 0.27 10.48
N GLU A 18 -0.46 0.40 10.86
CA GLU A 18 -1.16 1.67 10.83
C GLU A 18 -0.40 2.73 11.65
N GLY A 19 -0.25 3.93 11.08
CA GLY A 19 0.43 5.06 11.71
C GLY A 19 1.96 5.07 11.56
N GLU A 20 2.57 4.03 10.97
CA GLU A 20 4.02 4.05 10.68
C GLU A 20 4.36 5.13 9.65
N GLU A 21 5.53 5.74 9.80
CA GLU A 21 6.11 6.65 8.83
C GLU A 21 6.94 5.84 7.82
N SER A 22 6.36 5.60 6.64
CA SER A 22 7.05 4.94 5.54
C SER A 22 6.43 5.32 4.21
N THR A 23 7.28 5.64 3.23
CA THR A 23 6.89 6.03 1.87
C THR A 23 7.09 4.93 0.84
N GLN A 24 7.56 3.74 1.26
CA GLN A 24 7.73 2.61 0.35
C GLN A 24 6.38 2.06 -0.12
N MET A 25 6.34 1.51 -1.31
CA MET A 25 5.20 0.73 -1.81
C MET A 25 5.64 -0.69 -2.07
N TYR A 26 4.68 -1.60 -2.13
CA TYR A 26 4.96 -3.01 -2.40
C TYR A 26 4.01 -3.52 -3.47
N PHE A 27 4.54 -4.34 -4.36
CA PHE A 27 3.75 -5.11 -5.31
C PHE A 27 3.68 -6.56 -4.84
N LEU A 28 2.48 -7.08 -4.60
CA LEU A 28 2.29 -8.44 -4.15
C LEU A 28 2.42 -9.39 -5.35
N GLN A 29 3.53 -10.11 -5.43
CA GLN A 29 3.80 -11.06 -6.52
C GLN A 29 2.98 -12.34 -6.36
N SER A 30 2.90 -12.85 -5.14
CA SER A 30 2.15 -14.05 -4.78
C SER A 30 1.61 -13.97 -3.36
N GLY A 31 0.52 -14.71 -3.10
CA GLY A 31 -0.11 -14.80 -1.78
C GLY A 31 -1.36 -13.91 -1.62
N THR A 32 -1.81 -13.77 -0.37
CA THR A 32 -2.99 -12.98 -0.01
C THR A 32 -2.77 -12.30 1.34
N MET A 33 -3.19 -11.04 1.45
CA MET A 33 -3.04 -10.23 2.66
C MET A 33 -4.39 -9.64 3.10
N ALA A 34 -4.53 -9.37 4.41
CA ALA A 34 -5.68 -8.69 4.98
C ALA A 34 -5.28 -7.27 5.40
N VAL A 35 -6.20 -6.33 5.18
CA VAL A 35 -6.06 -4.92 5.60
C VAL A 35 -6.89 -4.70 6.85
N PHE A 36 -6.25 -4.20 7.91
CA PHE A 36 -6.88 -3.96 9.21
C PHE A 36 -6.83 -2.48 9.59
N LYS A 37 -7.93 -1.98 10.16
CA LYS A 37 -8.03 -0.61 10.67
C LYS A 37 -8.34 -0.63 12.16
N ARG A 38 -7.69 0.23 12.94
CA ARG A 38 -8.01 0.42 14.36
C ARG A 38 -9.37 1.10 14.53
N LYS A 39 -10.19 0.54 15.42
CA LYS A 39 -11.47 1.07 15.89
C LYS A 39 -11.51 1.02 17.41
N GLY A 40 -11.27 2.16 18.06
CA GLY A 40 -11.08 2.23 19.51
C GLY A 40 -9.94 1.32 19.94
N ASP A 41 -10.23 0.38 20.84
CA ASP A 41 -9.29 -0.63 21.33
C ASP A 41 -9.28 -1.94 20.51
N SER A 42 -10.05 -1.99 19.42
CA SER A 42 -10.17 -3.16 18.53
C SER A 42 -9.59 -2.90 17.14
N THR A 43 -9.39 -3.96 16.36
CA THR A 43 -9.09 -3.88 14.92
C THR A 43 -10.18 -4.58 14.12
N ILE A 44 -10.51 -4.02 12.96
CA ILE A 44 -11.46 -4.60 12.01
C ILE A 44 -10.78 -4.83 10.67
N GLN A 45 -11.07 -5.94 10.00
CA GLN A 45 -10.64 -6.15 8.62
C GLN A 45 -11.51 -5.30 7.70
N ILE A 46 -10.88 -4.48 6.86
CA ILE A 46 -11.55 -3.56 5.94
C ILE A 46 -11.32 -3.91 4.47
N GLY A 47 -10.48 -4.92 4.20
CA GLY A 47 -10.18 -5.36 2.84
C GLY A 47 -9.26 -6.56 2.80
N THR A 48 -9.07 -7.05 1.58
CA THR A 48 -8.16 -8.15 1.23
C THR A 48 -7.38 -7.71 0.00
N ILE A 49 -6.08 -8.04 -0.03
CA ILE A 49 -5.16 -7.76 -1.13
C ILE A 49 -4.75 -9.10 -1.73
N TYR A 50 -4.84 -9.20 -3.05
CA TYR A 50 -4.52 -10.36 -3.85
C TYR A 50 -3.27 -10.13 -4.70
N SER A 51 -2.69 -11.24 -5.17
CA SER A 51 -1.54 -11.19 -6.06
C SER A 51 -1.83 -10.33 -7.30
N GLY A 52 -0.87 -9.48 -7.68
CA GLY A 52 -1.02 -8.49 -8.75
C GLY A 52 -1.45 -7.10 -8.28
N GLU A 53 -1.75 -6.93 -7.00
CA GLU A 53 -2.13 -5.62 -6.43
C GLU A 53 -0.94 -4.91 -5.78
N VAL A 54 -1.06 -3.58 -5.67
CA VAL A 54 -0.10 -2.70 -5.00
C VAL A 54 -0.63 -2.33 -3.62
N VAL A 55 0.27 -2.22 -2.64
CA VAL A 55 -0.06 -1.83 -1.28
C VAL A 55 0.90 -0.76 -0.76
N GLY A 56 0.36 0.17 0.03
CA GLY A 56 1.11 1.28 0.61
C GLY A 56 1.19 2.52 -0.29
N GLU A 57 0.45 2.52 -1.39
CA GLU A 57 0.38 3.57 -2.41
C GLU A 57 -0.19 4.89 -1.91
N MET A 58 -1.08 4.82 -0.92
CA MET A 58 -1.72 6.01 -0.36
C MET A 58 -0.71 6.92 0.34
N SER A 59 0.08 6.38 1.25
CA SER A 59 1.11 7.13 2.01
C SER A 59 2.25 7.62 1.14
N PHE A 60 2.54 6.91 0.05
CA PHE A 60 3.50 7.39 -0.93
C PHE A 60 3.05 8.70 -1.59
N LEU A 61 1.76 8.81 -1.94
CA LEU A 61 1.26 9.94 -2.71
C LEU A 61 1.20 11.25 -1.91
N ASP A 62 0.70 11.17 -0.68
CA ASP A 62 0.40 12.34 0.14
C ASP A 62 1.39 12.55 1.29
N LYS A 63 2.33 11.61 1.48
CA LYS A 63 3.33 11.62 2.55
C LYS A 63 2.70 11.60 3.95
N GLU A 64 1.48 11.09 4.06
CA GLU A 64 0.80 10.86 5.33
C GLU A 64 1.18 9.49 5.92
N PRO A 65 1.09 9.31 7.26
CA PRO A 65 1.29 8.01 7.90
C PRO A 65 0.41 6.90 7.32
N ARG A 66 0.84 5.65 7.50
CA ARG A 66 0.12 4.47 6.98
C ARG A 66 -1.34 4.46 7.42
N SER A 67 -2.25 4.40 6.44
CA SER A 67 -3.70 4.52 6.68
C SER A 67 -4.32 3.29 7.34
N ALA A 68 -3.67 2.13 7.29
CA ALA A 68 -4.14 0.86 7.84
C ALA A 68 -2.95 -0.08 8.05
N SER A 69 -3.14 -1.14 8.83
CA SER A 69 -2.18 -2.25 8.94
C SER A 69 -2.44 -3.27 7.85
N VAL A 70 -1.40 -3.96 7.40
CA VAL A 70 -1.49 -5.03 6.39
C VAL A 70 -0.73 -6.24 6.88
N LYS A 71 -1.41 -7.39 6.89
CA LYS A 71 -0.91 -8.65 7.45
C LYS A 71 -1.09 -9.79 6.45
N ALA A 72 -0.09 -10.65 6.31
CA ALA A 72 -0.15 -11.83 5.47
C ALA A 72 -1.20 -12.83 6.00
N ILE A 73 -2.02 -13.38 5.09
CA ILE A 73 -2.97 -14.46 5.38
C ILE A 73 -2.37 -15.80 4.92
N SER A 74 -1.63 -15.80 3.81
CA SER A 74 -0.82 -16.91 3.31
C SER A 74 0.66 -16.52 3.29
N GLU A 75 1.54 -17.46 2.93
CA GLU A 75 2.88 -17.11 2.46
C GLU A 75 2.76 -16.08 1.31
N CYS A 76 3.52 -15.00 1.40
CA CYS A 76 3.48 -13.88 0.47
C CYS A 76 4.88 -13.52 -0.01
N VAL A 77 5.00 -13.20 -1.29
CA VAL A 77 6.22 -12.63 -1.88
C VAL A 77 5.90 -11.26 -2.44
N LEU A 78 6.68 -10.25 -2.05
CA LEU A 78 6.46 -8.87 -2.42
C LEU A 78 7.72 -8.26 -3.02
N THR A 79 7.52 -7.43 -4.03
CA THR A 79 8.56 -6.54 -4.54
C THR A 79 8.46 -5.19 -3.85
N VAL A 80 9.55 -4.72 -3.26
CA VAL A 80 9.64 -3.34 -2.76
C VAL A 80 9.81 -2.40 -3.95
N ILE A 81 8.96 -1.38 -4.02
CA ILE A 81 9.05 -0.30 -4.99
C ILE A 81 9.50 0.96 -4.22
N PRO A 82 10.78 1.38 -4.35
CA PRO A 82 11.27 2.58 -3.71
C PRO A 82 10.52 3.81 -4.20
N SER A 83 10.25 4.74 -3.27
CA SER A 83 9.55 6.00 -3.56
C SER A 83 10.20 6.75 -4.72
N GLU A 84 11.52 6.83 -4.75
CA GLU A 84 12.28 7.60 -5.73
C GLU A 84 12.16 6.99 -7.15
N LYS A 85 12.05 5.66 -7.25
CA LYS A 85 11.89 4.96 -8.53
C LYS A 85 10.51 5.24 -9.11
N PHE A 86 9.48 5.22 -8.26
CA PHE A 86 8.13 5.54 -8.68
C PHE A 86 7.98 7.03 -9.03
N GLU A 87 8.50 7.95 -8.22
CA GLU A 87 8.49 9.39 -8.52
C GLU A 87 9.15 9.70 -9.88
N LYS A 88 10.32 9.10 -10.15
CA LYS A 88 10.99 9.24 -11.46
C LYS A 88 10.13 8.75 -12.62
N THR A 89 9.51 7.58 -12.44
CA THR A 89 8.59 7.01 -13.45
C THR A 89 7.40 7.92 -13.67
N LEU A 90 6.71 8.32 -12.59
CA LEU A 90 5.58 9.24 -12.63
C LEU A 90 5.98 10.52 -13.37
N ASN A 91 7.13 11.11 -13.04
CA ASN A 91 7.63 12.35 -13.63
C ASN A 91 7.88 12.27 -15.14
N ALA A 92 8.20 11.09 -15.66
CA ALA A 92 8.37 10.84 -17.09
C ALA A 92 7.04 10.71 -17.86
N LEU A 93 5.91 10.56 -17.17
CA LEU A 93 4.60 10.38 -17.82
C LEU A 93 4.00 11.71 -18.30
N PRO A 94 3.14 11.68 -19.34
CA PRO A 94 2.36 12.84 -19.76
C PRO A 94 1.53 13.45 -18.61
N ALA A 95 1.35 14.77 -18.63
CA ALA A 95 0.68 15.50 -17.54
C ALA A 95 -0.73 14.97 -17.22
N TRP A 96 -1.52 14.59 -18.24
CA TRP A 96 -2.86 14.06 -18.06
C TRP A 96 -2.87 12.70 -17.34
N TYR A 97 -1.84 11.87 -17.55
CA TYR A 97 -1.72 10.56 -16.91
C TYR A 97 -1.39 10.72 -15.43
N LYS A 98 -0.45 11.62 -15.10
CA LYS A 98 -0.18 12.01 -13.71
C LYS A 98 -1.46 12.48 -13.02
N ALA A 99 -2.19 13.41 -13.65
CA ALA A 99 -3.44 13.94 -13.11
C ALA A 99 -4.50 12.84 -12.87
N LEU A 100 -4.59 11.86 -13.78
CA LEU A 100 -5.47 10.70 -13.61
C LEU A 100 -5.09 9.87 -12.38
N VAL A 101 -3.80 9.50 -12.25
CA VAL A 101 -3.30 8.71 -11.11
C VAL A 101 -3.58 9.42 -9.79
N HIS A 102 -3.22 10.69 -9.67
CA HIS A 102 -3.50 11.49 -8.47
C HIS A 102 -5.00 11.55 -8.16
N THR A 103 -5.86 11.77 -9.18
CA THR A 103 -7.32 11.85 -8.99
C THR A 103 -7.91 10.54 -8.47
N LEU A 104 -7.46 9.39 -9.01
CA LEU A 104 -7.95 8.08 -8.59
C LEU A 104 -7.54 7.75 -7.15
N LEU A 105 -6.28 8.01 -6.80
CA LEU A 105 -5.77 7.77 -5.46
C LEU A 105 -6.44 8.66 -4.41
N ASP A 106 -6.66 9.94 -4.72
CA ASP A 106 -7.42 10.86 -3.86
C ASP A 106 -8.85 10.37 -3.60
N ARG A 107 -9.51 9.85 -4.64
CA ARG A 107 -10.86 9.29 -4.52
C ARG A 107 -10.87 8.03 -3.67
N LEU A 108 -9.90 7.14 -3.88
CA LEU A 108 -9.73 5.93 -3.07
C LEU A 108 -9.53 6.29 -1.59
N ARG A 109 -8.68 7.30 -1.30
CA ARG A 109 -8.48 7.79 0.06
C ARG A 109 -9.75 8.31 0.69
N ARG A 110 -10.52 9.13 -0.02
CA ARG A 110 -11.80 9.65 0.48
C ARG A 110 -12.84 8.55 0.67
N ALA A 111 -12.83 7.51 -0.16
CA ALA A 111 -13.70 6.35 0.03
C ALA A 111 -13.31 5.57 1.30
N ASN A 112 -12.02 5.33 1.49
CA ASN A 112 -11.51 4.59 2.65
C ASN A 112 -11.60 5.39 3.96
N SER A 113 -11.47 6.73 3.94
CA SER A 113 -11.62 7.56 5.15
C SER A 113 -13.06 7.73 5.63
N ARG A 114 -14.03 7.49 4.74
CA ARG A 114 -15.46 7.40 5.09
C ARG A 114 -15.82 6.10 5.77
N ILE A 115 -14.93 5.10 5.75
CA ILE A 115 -14.99 3.94 6.64
C ILE A 115 -14.52 4.42 8.03
N ARG A 116 -15.33 5.32 8.61
CA ARG A 116 -15.21 5.78 9.98
C ARG A 116 -16.13 4.87 10.78
N VAL A 117 -15.59 3.74 11.22
CA VAL A 117 -16.34 2.73 11.98
C VAL A 117 -16.13 2.99 13.47
#